data_AF-A0A957KT22-F1
#
_entry.id   AF-A0A957KT22-F1
#
_cell.length_a   1.000
_cell.length_b   1.000
_cell.length_c   1.000
_cell.angle_alpha   90.00
_cell.angle_beta   90.00
_cell.angle_gamma   90.00
#
_symmetry.space_group_name_H-M   'P 1'
#
loop_
_entity.id
_entity.type
_entity.pdbx_description
1 polymer ?
#
loop_
_entity_poly.entity_id
_entity_poly.type
_entity_poly.pdbx_seq_one_letter_code
_entity_poly.pdbx_strand_id
1 'polypeptide(L)'
;MNIDYRTIVWNQYGAAFDMLDDAIRLCPDHLWTAPLWQDVDDARYGQVWFVAYHTLFWSDLYFTGTKEGFAPPPPFVRGKLPEQPYTKAQVLAYLGECRRRCQATLESLTDVRANQRCVFEWMAPTFLELQLYAMRHVQEHAAQLSLLLGQHDVAGLDWVANARQPAP
;
A
#
# COMPACT_ATOMS: atom_id res chain seq x y z
N MET A 1 -10.84 4.85 30.26
CA MET A 1 -11.43 4.14 29.09
C MET A 1 -10.27 3.65 28.26
N ASN A 2 -10.09 2.34 28.10
CA ASN A 2 -9.01 1.79 27.29
C ASN A 2 -9.54 1.69 25.85
N ILE A 3 -9.05 2.54 24.96
CA ILE A 3 -9.47 2.54 23.55
C ILE A 3 -8.63 1.48 22.83
N ASP A 4 -9.28 0.53 22.14
CA ASP A 4 -8.55 -0.40 21.29
C ASP A 4 -8.14 0.29 19.99
N TYR A 5 -7.02 1.00 20.06
CA TYR A 5 -6.47 1.74 18.92
C TYR A 5 -6.06 0.80 17.77
N ARG A 6 -5.78 -0.49 18.03
CA ARG A 6 -5.41 -1.45 16.97
C ARG A 6 -6.58 -1.70 16.05
N THR A 7 -7.77 -1.92 16.61
CA THR A 7 -9.03 -2.05 15.84
C THR A 7 -9.35 -0.77 15.07
N ILE A 8 -9.20 0.40 15.70
CA ILE A 8 -9.46 1.69 15.05
C ILE A 8 -8.51 1.91 13.86
N VAL A 9 -7.22 1.65 14.06
CA VAL A 9 -6.21 1.77 13.01
C VAL A 9 -6.49 0.77 11.89
N TRP A 10 -6.82 -0.50 12.21
CA TRP A 10 -7.19 -1.48 11.19
C TRP A 10 -8.40 -1.05 10.37
N ASN A 11 -9.46 -0.54 11.00
CA ASN A 11 -10.67 -0.15 10.27
C ASN A 11 -10.39 0.90 9.19
N GLN A 12 -9.41 1.79 9.40
CA GLN A 12 -9.04 2.81 8.43
C GLN A 12 -7.94 2.33 7.47
N TYR A 13 -6.95 1.59 7.97
CA TYR A 13 -5.87 1.07 7.13
C TYR A 13 -6.37 -0.03 6.18
N GLY A 14 -7.20 -0.94 6.68
CA GLY A 14 -7.87 -1.95 5.87
C GLY A 14 -8.81 -1.34 4.82
N ALA A 15 -9.47 -0.21 5.12
CA ALA A 15 -10.27 0.53 4.16
C ALA A 15 -9.43 1.15 3.04
N ALA A 16 -8.26 1.72 3.37
CA ALA A 16 -7.32 2.21 2.36
C ALA A 16 -6.84 1.08 1.43
N PHE A 17 -6.58 -0.12 1.99
CA PHE A 17 -6.28 -1.30 1.17
C PHE A 17 -7.46 -1.76 0.32
N ASP A 18 -8.71 -1.65 0.80
CA ASP A 18 -9.89 -1.98 0.01
C ASP A 18 -10.08 -1.02 -1.17
N MET A 19 -9.82 0.28 -0.98
CA MET A 19 -9.82 1.25 -2.08
C MET A 19 -8.71 0.96 -3.10
N LEU A 20 -7.52 0.56 -2.65
CA LEU A 20 -6.45 0.12 -3.53
C LEU A 20 -6.82 -1.17 -4.28
N ASP A 21 -7.47 -2.14 -3.61
CA ASP A 21 -7.96 -3.38 -4.22
C ASP A 21 -8.93 -3.09 -5.36
N ASP A 22 -9.92 -2.22 -5.11
CA ASP A 22 -10.90 -1.81 -6.13
C ASP A 22 -10.21 -1.17 -7.34
N ALA A 23 -9.29 -0.24 -7.11
CA ALA A 23 -8.54 0.42 -8.17
C ALA A 23 -7.76 -0.60 -9.03
N ILE A 24 -7.10 -1.57 -8.41
CA ILE A 24 -6.33 -2.58 -9.14
C ILE A 24 -7.27 -3.54 -9.91
N ARG A 25 -8.37 -3.98 -9.29
CA ARG A 25 -9.32 -4.93 -9.90
C ARG A 25 -10.09 -4.32 -11.06
N LEU A 26 -10.56 -3.08 -10.91
CA LEU A 26 -11.37 -2.39 -11.90
C LEU A 26 -10.55 -1.82 -13.05
N CYS A 27 -9.24 -1.64 -12.88
CA CYS A 27 -8.36 -1.16 -13.94
C CYS A 27 -8.42 -2.06 -15.19
N PRO A 28 -8.88 -1.57 -16.35
CA PRO A 28 -8.83 -2.33 -17.60
C PRO A 28 -7.38 -2.59 -18.04
N ASP A 29 -7.13 -3.69 -18.75
CA ASP A 29 -5.76 -4.08 -19.12
C ASP A 29 -5.03 -3.04 -19.97
N HIS A 30 -5.75 -2.29 -20.81
CA HIS A 30 -5.19 -1.22 -21.63
C HIS A 30 -4.76 0.02 -20.81
N LEU A 31 -5.26 0.20 -19.59
CA LEU A 31 -4.85 1.28 -18.68
C LEU A 31 -3.75 0.84 -17.71
N TRP A 32 -3.40 -0.45 -17.66
CA TRP A 32 -2.42 -0.95 -16.69
C TRP A 32 -1.03 -0.33 -16.87
N THR A 33 -0.70 0.08 -18.09
CA THR A 33 0.53 0.81 -18.44
C THR A 33 0.28 2.30 -18.73
N ALA A 34 -0.91 2.82 -18.44
CA ALA A 34 -1.19 4.25 -18.57
C ALA A 34 -0.37 5.06 -17.54
N PRO A 35 0.21 6.20 -17.93
CA PRO A 35 0.96 7.05 -17.02
C PRO A 35 0.02 7.92 -16.18
N LEU A 36 0.19 7.90 -14.86
CA LEU A 36 -0.36 8.92 -13.96
C LEU A 36 0.44 10.23 -14.03
N TRP A 37 1.76 10.11 -14.14
CA TRP A 37 2.68 11.23 -14.36
C TRP A 37 3.86 10.78 -15.23
N GLN A 38 4.60 11.75 -15.75
CA GLN A 38 5.85 11.51 -16.46
C GLN A 38 7.01 11.54 -15.47
N ASP A 39 7.68 10.41 -15.32
CA ASP A 39 8.89 10.32 -14.52
C ASP A 39 10.12 10.59 -15.40
N VAL A 40 11.08 11.34 -14.87
CA VAL A 40 12.25 11.81 -15.63
C VAL A 40 13.29 10.72 -15.87
N ASP A 41 13.34 9.71 -15.00
CA ASP A 41 14.33 8.63 -15.09
C ASP A 41 13.81 7.51 -15.99
N ASP A 42 12.56 7.08 -15.78
CA ASP A 42 11.89 6.09 -16.61
C ASP A 42 10.37 6.21 -16.49
N ALA A 43 9.69 6.44 -17.62
CA ALA A 43 8.23 6.63 -17.66
C ALA A 43 7.44 5.48 -16.98
N ARG A 44 8.02 4.28 -16.88
CA ARG A 44 7.42 3.14 -16.16
C ARG A 44 7.15 3.43 -14.68
N TYR A 45 7.92 4.30 -14.03
CA TYR A 45 7.70 4.67 -12.63
C TYR A 45 6.39 5.44 -12.41
N GLY A 46 5.89 6.13 -13.43
CA GLY A 46 4.60 6.82 -13.38
C GLY A 46 3.43 5.96 -13.83
N GLN A 47 3.62 4.69 -14.21
CA GLN A 47 2.53 3.85 -14.75
C GLN A 47 1.69 3.23 -13.64
N VAL A 48 0.40 3.00 -13.92
CA VAL A 48 -0.58 2.40 -13.00
C VAL A 48 -0.04 1.14 -12.29
N TRP A 49 0.52 0.19 -13.05
CA TRP A 49 1.07 -1.04 -12.47
C TRP A 49 2.20 -0.78 -11.46
N PHE A 50 3.07 0.20 -11.74
CA PHE A 50 4.20 0.49 -10.88
C PHE A 50 3.73 1.22 -9.64
N VAL A 51 2.82 2.19 -9.76
CA VAL A 51 2.25 2.89 -8.61
C VAL A 51 1.54 1.91 -7.67
N ALA A 52 0.77 0.97 -8.22
CA ALA A 52 0.14 -0.09 -7.43
C ALA A 52 1.18 -0.96 -6.71
N TYR A 53 2.21 -1.43 -7.42
CA TYR A 53 3.31 -2.19 -6.83
C TYR A 53 4.08 -1.39 -5.75
N HIS A 54 4.45 -0.15 -6.05
CA HIS A 54 5.20 0.76 -5.18
C HIS A 54 4.49 0.94 -3.84
N THR A 55 3.17 1.13 -3.91
CA THR A 55 2.32 1.26 -2.72
C THR A 55 2.44 0.05 -1.80
N LEU A 56 2.38 -1.16 -2.36
CA LEU A 56 2.50 -2.41 -1.61
C LEU A 56 3.92 -2.65 -1.10
N PHE A 57 4.92 -2.38 -1.94
CA PHE A 57 6.34 -2.51 -1.57
C PHE A 57 6.68 -1.68 -0.33
N TRP A 58 6.27 -0.41 -0.31
CA TRP A 58 6.55 0.47 0.81
C TRP A 58 5.73 0.12 2.04
N SER A 59 4.46 -0.26 1.88
CA SER A 59 3.65 -0.77 2.99
C SER A 59 4.33 -1.97 3.67
N ASP A 60 4.77 -2.94 2.87
CA ASP A 60 5.44 -4.15 3.34
C ASP A 60 6.78 -3.87 4.03
N LEU A 61 7.55 -2.92 3.49
CA LEU A 61 8.78 -2.43 4.11
C LEU A 61 8.46 -1.77 5.45
N TYR A 62 7.47 -0.89 5.53
CA TYR A 62 7.15 -0.17 6.76
C TYR A 62 6.63 -1.06 7.90
N PHE A 63 6.09 -2.24 7.59
CA PHE A 63 5.78 -3.24 8.62
C PHE A 63 7.03 -3.77 9.35
N THR A 64 8.23 -3.70 8.76
CA THR A 64 9.47 -4.09 9.48
C THR A 64 9.93 -3.02 10.47
N GLY A 65 9.66 -1.74 10.16
CA GLY A 65 10.22 -0.58 10.86
C GLY A 65 11.67 -0.22 10.48
N THR A 66 12.22 -0.83 9.42
CA THR A 66 13.62 -0.70 8.99
C THR A 66 13.80 -1.05 7.51
N LYS A 67 14.69 -0.34 6.80
CA LYS A 67 15.02 -0.67 5.39
C LYS A 67 16.05 -1.79 5.28
N GLU A 68 16.79 -2.05 6.35
CA GLU A 68 17.90 -2.98 6.42
C GLU A 68 17.39 -4.43 6.25
N GLY A 69 18.01 -5.19 5.34
CA GLY A 69 17.67 -6.59 5.09
C GLY A 69 16.32 -6.83 4.40
N PHE A 70 15.51 -5.80 4.14
CA PHE A 70 14.21 -5.97 3.48
C PHE A 70 14.36 -6.41 2.02
N ALA A 71 13.62 -7.45 1.63
CA ALA A 71 13.43 -7.86 0.26
C ALA A 71 11.93 -8.15 0.03
N PRO A 72 11.33 -7.66 -1.06
CA PRO A 72 9.96 -8.00 -1.37
C PRO A 72 9.88 -9.48 -1.81
N PRO A 73 8.70 -10.12 -1.71
CA PRO A 73 8.55 -11.50 -2.14
C PRO A 73 8.78 -11.65 -3.66
N PRO A 74 9.19 -12.83 -4.16
CA PRO A 74 9.21 -13.08 -5.60
C PRO A 74 7.83 -12.84 -6.23
N PRO A 75 7.74 -12.31 -7.46
CA PRO A 75 8.82 -11.96 -8.40
C PRO A 75 9.29 -10.50 -8.29
N PHE A 76 8.94 -9.81 -7.21
CA PHE A 76 9.22 -8.38 -7.07
C PHE A 76 10.73 -8.13 -6.83
N VAL A 77 11.25 -7.04 -7.39
CA VAL A 77 12.66 -6.69 -7.30
C VAL A 77 12.85 -5.33 -6.66
N ARG A 78 13.83 -5.25 -5.74
CA ARG A 78 14.20 -4.01 -5.05
C ARG A 78 15.26 -3.25 -5.84
N GLY A 79 15.12 -1.94 -5.95
CA GLY A 79 16.14 -1.04 -6.48
C GLY A 79 16.31 -1.04 -8.00
N LYS A 80 15.43 -1.72 -8.75
CA LYS A 80 15.39 -1.68 -10.22
C LYS A 80 13.99 -2.02 -10.73
N LEU A 81 13.71 -1.65 -11.98
CA LEU A 81 12.50 -2.06 -12.67
C LEU A 81 12.62 -3.51 -13.18
N PRO A 82 11.52 -4.28 -13.22
CA PRO A 82 11.47 -5.56 -13.94
C PRO A 82 11.59 -5.33 -15.46
N GLU A 83 11.89 -6.39 -16.20
CA GLU A 83 11.91 -6.34 -17.67
C GLU A 83 10.52 -6.09 -18.27
N GLN A 84 9.49 -6.66 -17.65
CA GLN A 84 8.08 -6.49 -18.02
C GLN A 84 7.28 -5.96 -16.83
N PRO A 85 6.22 -5.16 -17.06
CA PRO A 85 5.28 -4.77 -16.02
C PRO A 85 4.80 -5.96 -15.19
N TYR A 86 4.73 -5.80 -13.87
CA TYR A 86 4.08 -6.80 -13.03
C TYR A 86 2.63 -6.96 -13.45
N THR A 87 2.17 -8.20 -13.54
CA THR A 87 0.77 -8.50 -13.87
C THR A 87 -0.15 -8.06 -12.73
N LYS A 88 -1.38 -7.68 -13.07
CA LYS A 88 -2.43 -7.39 -12.09
C LYS A 88 -2.60 -8.51 -11.05
N ALA A 89 -2.54 -9.77 -11.50
CA ALA A 89 -2.63 -10.94 -10.61
C ALA A 89 -1.49 -11.03 -9.59
N GLN A 90 -0.25 -10.73 -10.00
CA GLN A 90 0.90 -10.68 -9.08
C GLN A 90 0.72 -9.57 -8.03
N VAL A 91 0.30 -8.38 -8.47
CA VAL A 91 0.09 -7.24 -7.56
C VAL A 91 -1.06 -7.52 -6.58
N LEU A 92 -2.18 -8.10 -7.03
CA LEU A 92 -3.29 -8.50 -6.15
C LEU A 92 -2.89 -9.60 -5.15
N ALA A 93 -2.04 -10.54 -5.55
CA ALA A 93 -1.51 -11.55 -4.63
C ALA A 93 -0.64 -10.90 -3.53
N TYR A 94 0.19 -9.92 -3.90
CA TYR A 94 1.01 -9.18 -2.94
C TYR A 94 0.14 -8.32 -2.01
N LEU A 95 -0.91 -7.66 -2.53
CA LEU A 95 -1.87 -6.91 -1.73
C LEU A 95 -2.49 -7.80 -0.64
N GLY A 96 -2.89 -9.02 -0.99
CA GLY A 96 -3.41 -9.98 -0.02
C GLY A 96 -2.42 -10.31 1.10
N GLU A 97 -1.12 -10.41 0.79
CA GLU A 97 -0.06 -10.61 1.79
C GLU A 97 0.13 -9.37 2.67
N CYS A 98 0.19 -8.17 2.07
CA CYS A 98 0.28 -6.92 2.82
C CYS A 98 -0.89 -6.76 3.81
N ARG A 99 -2.12 -7.13 3.43
CA ARG A 99 -3.29 -7.08 4.32
C ARG A 99 -3.12 -7.99 5.53
N ARG A 100 -2.75 -9.27 5.31
CA ARG A 100 -2.50 -10.23 6.39
C ARG A 100 -1.37 -9.76 7.32
N ARG A 101 -0.29 -9.25 6.74
CA ARG A 101 0.86 -8.77 7.51
C ARG A 101 0.54 -7.50 8.30
N CYS A 102 -0.29 -6.61 7.77
CA CYS A 102 -0.82 -5.46 8.48
C CYS A 102 -1.64 -5.90 9.72
N GLN A 103 -2.57 -6.83 9.55
CA GLN A 103 -3.36 -7.40 10.66
C GLN A 103 -2.45 -7.99 11.74
N ALA A 104 -1.54 -8.90 11.37
CA ALA A 104 -0.61 -9.51 12.31
C ALA A 104 0.29 -8.48 13.03
N THR A 105 0.70 -7.42 12.32
CA THR A 105 1.50 -6.32 12.88
C THR A 105 0.71 -5.50 13.90
N LEU A 106 -0.57 -5.23 13.64
CA LEU A 106 -1.45 -4.51 14.56
C LEU A 106 -1.84 -5.40 15.76
N GLU A 107 -2.16 -6.67 15.55
CA GLU A 107 -2.48 -7.64 16.61
C GLU A 107 -1.37 -7.76 17.64
N SER A 108 -0.13 -7.94 17.15
CA SER A 108 1.06 -8.14 17.98
C SER A 108 1.63 -6.85 18.59
N LEU A 109 0.99 -5.71 18.32
CA LEU A 109 1.49 -4.41 18.74
C LEU A 109 1.37 -4.24 20.26
N THR A 110 2.51 -4.03 20.91
CA THR A 110 2.61 -3.65 22.33
C THR A 110 2.93 -2.16 22.45
N ASP A 111 2.70 -1.55 23.61
CA ASP A 111 3.06 -0.15 23.86
C ASP A 111 4.57 0.11 23.63
N VAL A 112 5.42 -0.86 24.02
CA VAL A 112 6.88 -0.78 23.80
C VAL A 112 7.20 -0.76 22.31
N ARG A 113 6.61 -1.68 21.53
CA ARG A 113 6.83 -1.71 20.08
C ARG A 113 6.24 -0.48 19.41
N ALA A 114 5.04 -0.05 19.80
CA ALA A 114 4.38 1.14 19.27
C ALA A 114 5.22 2.41 19.43
N ASN A 115 5.89 2.57 20.58
CA ASN A 115 6.79 3.69 20.89
C ASN A 115 8.23 3.52 20.39
N GLN A 116 8.58 2.36 19.81
CA GLN A 116 9.92 2.13 19.29
C GLN A 116 10.22 3.11 18.16
N ARG A 117 11.36 3.80 18.23
CA ARG A 117 11.79 4.73 17.17
C ARG A 117 12.29 3.97 15.95
N CYS A 118 11.76 4.31 14.79
CA CYS A 118 12.23 3.86 13.48
C CYS A 118 13.03 4.98 12.83
N VAL A 119 14.15 4.68 12.17
CA VAL A 119 15.01 5.70 11.55
C VAL A 119 15.15 5.44 10.06
N PHE A 120 14.70 6.39 9.26
CA PHE A 120 14.89 6.46 7.82
C PHE A 120 15.67 7.73 7.47
N GLU A 121 16.16 7.83 6.25
CA GLU A 121 16.97 8.98 5.81
C GLU A 121 16.21 10.31 5.85
N TRP A 122 14.87 10.28 5.74
CA TRP A 122 14.00 11.46 5.67
C TRP A 122 13.08 11.64 6.88
N MET A 123 12.99 10.66 7.80
CA MET A 123 12.08 10.72 8.96
C MET A 123 12.51 9.78 10.08
N ALA A 124 12.05 10.08 11.30
CA ALA A 124 12.32 9.23 12.47
C ALA A 124 11.10 9.06 13.40
N PRO A 125 9.99 8.47 12.91
CA PRO A 125 8.76 8.32 13.68
C PRO A 125 8.87 7.22 14.74
N THR A 126 7.89 7.15 15.64
CA THR A 126 7.60 5.90 16.36
C THR A 126 7.02 4.85 15.41
N PHE A 127 7.07 3.56 15.78
CA PHE A 127 6.57 2.49 14.92
C PHE A 127 5.05 2.63 14.65
N LEU A 128 4.25 3.06 15.62
CA LEU A 128 2.82 3.29 15.40
C LEU A 128 2.57 4.46 14.44
N GLU A 129 3.31 5.57 14.59
CA GLU A 129 3.25 6.68 13.63
C GLU A 129 3.69 6.26 12.23
N LEU A 130 4.67 5.35 12.11
CA LEU A 130 5.07 4.78 10.84
C LEU A 130 3.92 3.99 10.18
N GLN A 131 3.09 3.29 10.96
CA GLN A 131 1.92 2.60 10.39
C GLN A 131 0.84 3.56 9.90
N LEU A 132 0.63 4.68 10.60
CA LEU A 132 -0.27 5.75 10.12
C LEU A 132 0.29 6.45 8.88
N TYR A 133 1.61 6.64 8.81
CA TYR A 133 2.29 7.15 7.62
C TYR A 133 2.08 6.22 6.42
N ALA A 134 2.28 4.91 6.61
CA ALA A 134 2.06 3.91 5.58
C ALA A 134 0.59 3.86 5.12
N MET A 135 -0.37 3.96 6.04
CA MET A 135 -1.80 4.07 5.71
C MET A 135 -2.10 5.27 4.80
N ARG A 136 -1.56 6.45 5.13
CA ARG A 136 -1.74 7.66 4.31
C ARG A 136 -1.14 7.50 2.92
N HIS A 137 0.01 6.84 2.82
CA HIS A 137 0.65 6.51 1.54
C HIS A 137 -0.21 5.60 0.66
N VAL A 138 -0.82 4.55 1.27
CA VAL A 138 -1.79 3.70 0.57
C VAL A 138 -3.00 4.50 0.08
N GLN A 139 -3.58 5.32 0.96
CA GLN A 139 -4.75 6.14 0.62
C GLN A 139 -4.44 7.13 -0.52
N GLU A 140 -3.28 7.78 -0.49
CA GLU A 140 -2.85 8.73 -1.52
C GLU A 140 -2.78 8.05 -2.90
N HIS A 141 -2.08 6.92 -3.01
CA HIS A 141 -1.94 6.24 -4.29
C HIS A 141 -3.24 5.55 -4.74
N ALA A 142 -4.05 5.03 -3.82
CA ALA A 142 -5.38 4.53 -4.17
C ALA A 142 -6.26 5.63 -4.79
N ALA A 143 -6.21 6.84 -4.25
CA ALA A 143 -6.94 7.99 -4.79
C ALA A 143 -6.40 8.43 -6.17
N GLN A 144 -5.07 8.45 -6.34
CA GLN A 144 -4.44 8.76 -7.63
C GLN A 144 -4.83 7.75 -8.73
N LEU A 145 -4.80 6.45 -8.41
CA LEU A 145 -5.26 5.41 -9.34
C LEU A 145 -6.75 5.57 -9.65
N SER A 146 -7.58 5.80 -8.62
CA SER A 146 -9.02 5.98 -8.80
C SER A 146 -9.35 7.20 -9.66
N LEU A 147 -8.61 8.30 -9.51
CA LEU A 147 -8.76 9.50 -10.33
C LEU A 147 -8.47 9.19 -11.81
N LEU A 148 -7.35 8.54 -12.11
CA LEU A 148 -7.02 8.17 -13.49
C LEU A 148 -8.10 7.27 -14.09
N LEU A 149 -8.55 6.25 -13.35
CA LEU A 149 -9.58 5.34 -13.83
C LEU A 149 -10.93 6.05 -14.07
N GLY A 150 -11.33 6.94 -13.18
CA GLY A 150 -12.54 7.76 -13.34
C GLY A 150 -12.46 8.71 -14.54
N GLN A 151 -11.28 9.25 -14.86
CA GLN A 151 -11.04 10.04 -16.08
C GLN A 151 -11.15 9.22 -17.37
N HIS A 152 -11.10 7.89 -17.27
CA HIS A 152 -11.26 6.95 -18.38
C HIS A 152 -12.59 6.17 -18.31
N ASP A 153 -13.61 6.76 -17.66
CA ASP A 153 -14.98 6.22 -17.58
C ASP A 153 -15.08 4.83 -16.90
N VAL A 154 -14.09 4.45 -16.08
CA VAL A 154 -14.15 3.22 -15.28
C VAL A 154 -15.03 3.47 -14.06
N ALA A 155 -16.13 2.72 -13.97
CA ALA A 155 -17.10 2.81 -12.87
C ALA A 155 -16.81 1.81 -11.74
N GLY A 156 -17.47 2.02 -10.59
CA GLY A 156 -17.43 1.10 -9.44
C GLY A 156 -16.40 1.44 -8.36
N LEU A 157 -15.61 2.48 -8.57
CA LEU A 157 -14.73 3.06 -7.55
C LEU A 157 -15.57 3.89 -6.58
N ASP A 158 -15.51 3.59 -5.29
CA ASP A 158 -16.25 4.31 -4.25
C ASP A 158 -15.43 4.41 -2.96
N TRP A 159 -15.85 5.32 -2.09
CA TRP A 159 -15.27 5.49 -0.77
C TRP A 159 -15.56 4.27 0.11
N VAL A 160 -14.52 3.70 0.71
CA VAL A 160 -14.66 2.64 1.70
C VAL A 160 -14.53 3.26 3.10
N ALA A 161 -15.65 3.37 3.82
CA ALA A 161 -15.67 4.04 5.12
C ALA A 161 -14.97 3.24 6.24
N ASN A 162 -15.04 1.91 6.17
CA ASN A 162 -14.40 0.99 7.09
C ASN A 162 -13.93 -0.25 6.33
N ALA A 163 -12.86 -0.87 6.82
CA ALA A 163 -12.34 -2.12 6.28
C ALA A 163 -13.47 -3.14 6.11
N ARG A 164 -13.55 -3.72 4.91
CA ARG A 164 -14.57 -4.74 4.56
C ARG A 164 -14.34 -6.03 5.34
N GLN A 165 -13.08 -6.31 5.68
CA GLN A 165 -12.73 -7.41 6.57
C GLN A 165 -12.67 -6.90 8.01
N PRO A 166 -13.25 -7.65 8.97
CA PRO A 166 -13.24 -7.26 10.37
C PRO A 166 -11.80 -7.13 10.90
N ALA A 167 -11.65 -6.32 11.93
CA ALA A 167 -10.42 -6.32 12.71
C ALA A 167 -10.17 -7.71 13.30
N PRO A 168 -8.90 -8.09 13.46
CA PRO A 168 -8.53 -9.26 14.22
C PRO A 168 -9.05 -9.26 15.67
#